data_AF-A0A7C3MKL2-F1
#
_entry.id   AF-A0A7C3MKL2-F1
#
_cell.length_a   1.000
_cell.length_b   1.000
_cell.length_c   1.000
_cell.angle_alpha   90.00
_cell.angle_beta   90.00
_cell.angle_gamma   90.00
#
_symmetry.space_group_name_H-M   'P 1'
#
loop_
_entity.id
_entity.type
_entity.pdbx_description
1 polymer ?
#
loop_
_entity_poly.entity_id
_entity_poly.type
_entity_poly.pdbx_seq_one_letter_code
_entity_poly.pdbx_strand_id
1 'polypeptide(L)'
;MEIEEIKKEGISIDENGPVFFLETLNMLEISEVILRAIDIREESRGPHLRFKVFDPPKMEFLPKDLSWNKYIVFKKKEGKHKWEIREPVRPKF
;
A
#
# COMPACT_ATOMS: atom_id res chain seq x y z
N MET A 1 -5.18 1.88 -12.87
CA MET A 1 -4.99 2.20 -11.45
C MET A 1 -4.51 3.64 -11.43
N GLU A 2 -5.27 4.54 -10.82
CA GLU A 2 -5.11 6.00 -10.88
C GLU A 2 -3.65 6.48 -10.69
N ILE A 3 -2.88 5.82 -9.82
CA ILE A 3 -1.46 6.14 -9.61
C ILE A 3 -0.57 5.93 -10.86
N GLU A 4 -0.83 4.90 -11.66
CA GLU A 4 -0.05 4.66 -12.89
C GLU A 4 -0.31 5.76 -13.93
N GLU A 5 -1.53 6.31 -13.95
CA GLU A 5 -1.91 7.43 -14.82
C GLU A 5 -1.20 8.71 -14.38
N ILE A 6 -1.24 9.05 -13.08
CA ILE A 6 -0.51 10.20 -12.53
C ILE A 6 1.00 10.09 -12.81
N LYS A 7 1.59 8.89 -12.62
CA LYS A 7 3.01 8.65 -12.93
C LYS A 7 3.33 8.84 -14.42
N LYS A 8 2.40 8.47 -15.30
CA LYS A 8 2.55 8.61 -16.75
C LYS A 8 2.42 10.06 -17.22
N GLU A 9 1.50 10.82 -16.64
CA GLU A 9 1.35 12.26 -16.90
C GLU A 9 2.60 13.03 -16.44
N GLY A 10 3.22 12.56 -15.37
CA GLY A 10 4.45 13.13 -14.83
C GLY A 10 4.18 14.31 -13.92
N ILE A 11 5.11 14.55 -12.99
CA ILE A 11 5.06 15.69 -12.08
C ILE A 11 6.16 16.67 -12.48
N SER A 12 5.87 17.96 -12.39
CA SER A 12 6.78 19.06 -12.69
C SER A 12 6.94 19.98 -11.48
N ILE A 13 8.04 20.74 -11.46
CA ILE A 13 8.26 21.77 -10.43
C ILE A 13 7.28 22.92 -10.67
N ASP A 14 6.63 23.37 -9.61
CA ASP A 14 5.67 24.48 -9.59
C ASP A 14 6.16 25.63 -8.68
N GLU A 15 5.27 26.57 -8.34
CA GLU A 15 5.55 27.68 -7.44
C GLU A 15 5.96 27.28 -6.01
N ASN A 16 5.67 26.04 -5.58
CA ASN A 16 6.07 25.51 -4.27
C ASN A 16 7.54 25.07 -4.24
N GLY A 17 8.20 25.03 -5.40
CA GLY A 17 9.63 24.85 -5.53
C GLY A 17 10.11 23.39 -5.48
N PRO A 18 11.43 23.18 -5.60
CA PRO A 18 12.02 21.86 -5.84
C PRO A 18 11.90 20.89 -4.66
N VAL A 19 11.79 21.40 -3.42
CA VAL A 19 11.64 20.53 -2.24
C VAL A 19 10.27 19.86 -2.25
N PHE A 20 9.21 20.65 -2.44
CA PHE A 20 7.84 20.13 -2.52
C PHE A 20 7.67 19.13 -3.67
N PHE A 21 8.31 19.40 -4.81
CA PHE A 21 8.39 18.47 -5.94
C PHE A 21 8.97 17.10 -5.53
N LEU A 22 10.11 17.07 -4.82
CA LEU A 22 10.74 15.82 -4.38
C LEU A 22 9.87 15.08 -3.35
N GLU A 23 9.23 15.79 -2.43
CA GLU A 23 8.29 15.21 -1.48
C GLU A 23 7.10 14.56 -2.20
N THR A 24 6.57 15.23 -3.22
CA THR A 24 5.47 14.72 -4.04
C THR A 24 5.86 13.44 -4.79
N LEU A 25 7.07 13.40 -5.36
CA LEU A 25 7.60 12.18 -5.98
C LEU A 25 7.71 11.01 -4.98
N ASN A 26 8.15 11.29 -3.75
CA ASN A 26 8.22 10.28 -2.70
C ASN A 26 6.83 9.79 -2.27
N MET A 27 5.86 10.70 -2.17
CA MET A 27 4.47 10.35 -1.86
C MET A 27 3.86 9.43 -2.92
N LEU A 28 4.08 9.71 -4.21
CA LEU A 28 3.63 8.82 -5.29
C LEU A 28 4.25 7.42 -5.17
N GLU A 29 5.51 7.34 -4.79
CA GLU A 29 6.21 6.08 -4.65
C GLU A 29 5.64 5.20 -3.53
N ILE A 30 5.37 5.82 -2.37
CA ILE A 30 4.79 5.12 -1.22
C ILE A 30 3.31 4.81 -1.43
N SER A 31 2.58 5.68 -2.13
CA SER A 31 1.17 5.45 -2.42
C SER A 31 0.96 4.20 -3.28
N GLU A 32 1.85 3.95 -4.26
CA GLU A 32 1.83 2.68 -5.03
C GLU A 32 2.05 1.46 -4.12
N VAL A 33 3.00 1.54 -3.19
CA VAL A 33 3.28 0.47 -2.22
C VAL A 33 2.04 0.18 -1.36
N ILE A 34 1.38 1.22 -0.84
CA ILE A 34 0.19 1.09 0.00
C ILE A 34 -0.96 0.45 -0.79
N LEU A 35 -1.26 0.92 -2.00
CA LEU A 35 -2.34 0.37 -2.82
C LEU A 35 -2.07 -1.09 -3.19
N ARG A 36 -0.84 -1.45 -3.56
CA ARG A 36 -0.46 -2.85 -3.82
C ARG A 36 -0.61 -3.70 -2.56
N ALA A 37 -0.22 -3.20 -1.38
CA ALA A 37 -0.36 -3.93 -0.13
C ALA A 37 -1.84 -4.22 0.22
N ILE A 38 -2.72 -3.25 -0.03
CA ILE A 38 -4.17 -3.38 0.15
C ILE A 38 -4.74 -4.47 -0.75
N ASP A 39 -4.32 -4.51 -2.01
CA ASP A 39 -4.78 -5.50 -2.99
C ASP A 39 -4.33 -6.92 -2.61
N ILE A 40 -3.06 -7.06 -2.20
CA ILE A 40 -2.45 -8.34 -1.77
C ILE A 40 -3.11 -8.90 -0.50
N ARG A 41 -3.43 -8.05 0.50
CA ARG A 41 -3.94 -8.51 1.80
C ARG A 41 -5.46 -8.72 1.79
N GLU A 42 -5.88 -9.98 1.71
CA GLU A 42 -7.28 -10.37 1.68
C GLU A 42 -7.84 -10.77 3.06
N GLU A 43 -7.76 -9.85 4.03
CA GLU A 43 -8.43 -9.96 5.34
C GLU A 43 -8.68 -8.56 5.90
N SER A 44 -9.42 -8.44 7.01
CA SER A 44 -9.41 -7.22 7.83
C SER A 44 -8.61 -7.42 9.11
N ARG A 45 -7.64 -6.55 9.38
CA ARG A 45 -6.81 -6.60 10.60
C ARG A 45 -6.29 -5.21 10.99
N GLY A 46 -6.61 -4.79 12.23
CA GLY A 46 -6.17 -3.50 12.76
C GLY A 46 -6.76 -2.35 11.93
N PRO A 47 -5.94 -1.39 11.45
CA PRO A 47 -6.42 -0.27 10.64
C PRO A 47 -6.76 -0.66 9.19
N HIS A 48 -6.34 -1.84 8.72
CA HIS A 48 -6.69 -2.35 7.39
C HIS A 48 -8.04 -3.06 7.45
N LEU A 49 -9.08 -2.45 6.88
CA LEU A 49 -10.42 -3.02 6.78
C LEU A 49 -10.76 -3.24 5.31
N ARG A 50 -11.11 -4.48 4.96
CA ARG A 50 -11.58 -4.84 3.62
C ARG A 50 -13.03 -5.27 3.73
N PHE A 51 -13.89 -4.71 2.89
CA PHE A 51 -15.33 -4.92 2.99
C PHE A 51 -15.81 -5.86 1.88
N LYS A 52 -16.62 -6.85 2.26
CA LYS A 52 -17.40 -7.67 1.32
C LYS A 52 -18.63 -6.89 0.84
N VAL A 53 -19.21 -6.10 1.73
CA VAL A 53 -20.32 -5.18 1.46
C VAL A 53 -19.99 -3.84 2.10
N PHE A 54 -20.07 -2.78 1.32
CA PHE A 54 -19.89 -1.41 1.78
C PHE A 54 -21.01 -0.53 1.21
N ASP A 55 -22.15 -0.53 1.89
CA ASP A 55 -23.32 0.28 1.57
C ASP A 55 -23.92 0.83 2.88
N PRO A 56 -23.40 1.94 3.41
CA PRO A 56 -23.82 2.47 4.70
C PRO A 56 -25.35 2.59 4.83
N PRO A 57 -25.97 2.08 5.91
CA PRO A 57 -25.32 1.64 7.16
C PRO A 57 -24.83 0.19 7.16
N LYS A 58 -25.08 -0.59 6.10
CA LYS A 58 -24.68 -2.00 6.02
C LYS A 58 -23.23 -2.13 5.56
N MET A 59 -22.37 -2.48 6.51
CA MET A 59 -20.94 -2.72 6.26
C MET A 59 -20.56 -4.09 6.80
N GLU A 60 -20.09 -4.98 5.91
CA GLU A 60 -19.62 -6.33 6.27
C GLU A 60 -18.13 -6.43 5.94
N PHE A 61 -17.28 -6.45 6.96
CA PHE A 61 -15.84 -6.59 6.80
C PHE A 61 -15.44 -8.06 6.62
N LEU A 62 -14.39 -8.31 5.85
CA LEU A 62 -13.76 -9.62 5.77
C LEU A 62 -13.18 -9.98 7.14
N PRO A 63 -13.39 -11.20 7.66
CA PRO A 63 -12.83 -11.60 8.94
C PRO A 63 -11.30 -11.62 8.91
N LYS A 64 -10.70 -11.72 10.09
CA LYS A 64 -9.27 -12.02 10.23
C LYS A 64 -9.01 -13.44 9.70
N ASP A 65 -7.96 -13.59 8.91
CA ASP A 65 -7.43 -14.88 8.50
C ASP A 65 -6.12 -15.16 9.24
N LEU A 66 -6.07 -16.27 9.98
CA LEU A 66 -4.88 -16.67 10.72
C LEU A 66 -3.69 -16.99 9.80
N SER A 67 -3.95 -17.35 8.54
CA SER A 67 -2.92 -17.59 7.52
C SER A 67 -2.16 -16.32 7.13
N TRP A 68 -2.73 -15.14 7.39
CA TRP A 68 -2.21 -13.81 7.05
C TRP A 68 -1.36 -13.16 8.16
N ASN A 69 -1.02 -13.88 9.24
CA ASN A 69 -0.14 -13.35 10.28
C ASN A 69 1.33 -13.27 9.82
N LYS A 70 1.55 -12.50 8.75
CA LYS A 70 2.76 -12.37 7.95
C LYS A 70 2.96 -10.89 7.60
N TYR A 71 4.15 -10.56 7.12
CA TYR A 71 4.47 -9.25 6.58
C TYR A 71 4.47 -9.29 5.05
N ILE A 72 3.97 -8.22 4.43
CA ILE A 72 4.22 -7.90 3.03
C ILE A 72 5.42 -6.97 3.03
N VAL A 73 6.55 -7.44 2.49
CA VAL A 73 7.80 -6.67 2.45
C VAL A 73 8.02 -6.18 1.04
N PHE A 74 8.07 -4.86 0.88
CA PHE A 74 8.35 -4.22 -0.40
C PHE A 74 9.83 -3.84 -0.50
N LYS A 75 10.38 -4.00 -1.70
CA LYS A 75 11.72 -3.56 -2.07
C LYS A 75 11.68 -2.94 -3.45
N LYS A 76 12.36 -1.81 -3.62
CA LYS A 76 12.57 -1.20 -4.93
C LYS A 76 13.77 -1.87 -5.60
N LYS A 77 13.58 -2.44 -6.79
CA LYS A 77 14.63 -3.03 -7.62
C LYS A 77 14.42 -2.62 -9.07
N GLU A 78 15.47 -2.11 -9.72
CA GLU A 78 15.42 -1.67 -11.14
C GLU A 78 14.28 -0.67 -11.42
N GLY A 79 14.05 0.26 -10.48
CA GLY A 79 12.99 1.27 -10.60
C GLY A 79 11.56 0.75 -10.39
N LYS A 80 11.37 -0.54 -10.06
CA LYS A 80 10.05 -1.14 -9.81
C LYS A 80 9.94 -1.67 -8.40
N HIS A 81 8.73 -1.63 -7.85
CA HIS A 81 8.42 -2.30 -6.59
C HIS A 81 8.27 -3.79 -6.80
N LYS A 82 9.04 -4.55 -6.02
CA LYS A 82 8.87 -6.00 -5.84
C LYS A 82 8.43 -6.25 -4.41
N TRP A 83 7.61 -7.27 -4.22
CA TRP A 83 7.14 -7.64 -2.90
C TRP A 83 7.31 -9.14 -2.66
N GLU A 84 7.42 -9.50 -1.40
CA GLU A 84 7.48 -10.86 -0.91
C GLU A 84 6.71 -10.98 0.42
N ILE A 85 6.13 -12.14 0.67
CA ILE A 85 5.52 -12.45 1.97
C ILE A 85 6.59 -13.04 2.88
N ARG A 86 6.69 -12.53 4.11
CA ARG A 86 7.65 -13.02 5.11
C ARG A 86 6.99 -13.33 6.44
N GLU A 87 7.47 -14.39 7.09
CA GLU A 87 7.07 -14.71 8.46
C GLU A 87 7.65 -13.70 9.45
N PRO A 88 6.90 -13.33 10.51
CA PRO A 88 7.43 -12.49 11.56
C PRO A 88 8.57 -13.19 12.32
N VAL A 89 9.64 -12.44 12.59
CA VAL A 89 10.69 -12.93 13.50
C VAL A 89 10.11 -13.00 14.91
N ARG A 90 10.02 -14.22 15.45
CA ARG A 90 9.52 -14.45 16.81
C ARG A 90 10.69 -14.52 17.78
N PRO A 91 10.63 -13.82 18.92
CA PRO A 91 11.64 -13.99 19.97
C PRO A 91 11.67 -15.44 20.45
N LYS A 92 12.87 -15.94 20.72
CA LYS A 92 13.07 -17.22 21.39
C LYS A 92 13.05 -16.94 22.89
N PHE A 93 12.06 -17.47 23.59
CA PHE A 93 12.01 -17.51 25.05
C PHE A 93 12.29 -18.94 25.52
#